data_AF-A0A5C4RKH5-F1
#
_entry.id   AF-A0A5C4RKH5-F1
#
_cell.length_a   1.000
_cell.length_b   1.000
_cell.length_c   1.000
_cell.angle_alpha   90.00
_cell.angle_beta   90.00
_cell.angle_gamma   90.00
#
_symmetry.space_group_name_H-M   'P 1'
#
loop_
_entity.id
_entity.type
_entity.pdbx_description
1 polymer ?
#
loop_
_entity_poly.entity_id
_entity_poly.type
_entity_poly.pdbx_seq_one_letter_code
_entity_poly.pdbx_strand_id
1 'polypeptide(L)'
;MNYKNDFKAFSTNNNANVVSQEGYEESRSLKMGFPPDDITVHLLNKVLRQSSIITSVLANFIATYSGNDVLDDGDLVKLATQLSRALEQKIAAEVPNASLTQKGVTQLTDKTGNSNTLAVTQKLVSDVNDNANNRLAKNQNGADIPDKDTFVKNLGLSEAVELAKNSVSTNDFNSLKTVVDSKASNNDLNKKMDVGAFGLGGAPIELAPGQALASLTGTNGFYARGSVPLPPDNPESKAMKYMNIGSKSWSTQLAFSAYKNIIYIRSAKDDAGNWNLWEYVWTGTTAKPDTNGFLKQSSPIVEIYPDGTFKTNDESKEATVERLSEGVYLITGVLGFNADAAWGGGDGGIEIPLCKNKLPLIWVDYEVMQDGSIKLMTYHREHPDAPAFARNVREGYTDGNLIDIPQGRFISVRVQMPAIPDKLPTV
;
A
#
# COMPACT_ATOMS: atom_id res chain seq x y z
N MET A 1 89.51 10.31 23.16
CA MET A 1 90.63 10.66 24.06
C MET A 1 91.22 9.36 24.58
N ASN A 2 92.55 9.23 24.67
CA ASN A 2 93.17 8.02 25.20
C ASN A 2 93.47 8.27 26.69
N TYR A 3 92.66 7.68 27.57
CA TYR A 3 92.83 7.82 29.02
C TYR A 3 93.99 6.94 29.51
N LYS A 4 94.74 7.44 30.47
CA LYS A 4 95.93 6.77 31.01
C LYS A 4 95.52 5.61 31.92
N ASN A 5 96.18 4.47 31.77
CA ASN A 5 96.06 3.31 32.67
C ASN A 5 97.45 2.99 33.22
N ASP A 6 97.66 3.16 34.52
CA ASP A 6 98.96 2.90 35.17
C ASP A 6 99.15 1.44 35.60
N PHE A 7 98.09 0.62 35.62
CA PHE A 7 98.19 -0.82 35.87
C PHE A 7 98.66 -1.55 34.60
N LYS A 8 99.94 -1.92 34.58
CA LYS A 8 100.58 -2.54 33.40
C LYS A 8 100.63 -4.06 33.50
N ALA A 9 100.43 -4.71 32.37
CA ALA A 9 100.68 -6.14 32.24
C ALA A 9 102.18 -6.45 32.32
N PHE A 10 102.57 -7.37 33.19
CA PHE A 10 103.95 -7.80 33.41
C PHE A 10 104.33 -8.96 32.47
N SER A 11 105.56 -8.95 31.95
CA SER A 11 106.16 -10.07 31.22
C SER A 11 105.34 -10.56 29.99
N THR A 12 104.88 -9.62 29.16
CA THR A 12 104.02 -9.88 28.00
C THR A 12 104.74 -10.31 26.72
N ASN A 13 106.08 -10.16 26.67
CA ASN A 13 106.88 -10.50 25.49
C ASN A 13 106.81 -12.00 25.15
N ASN A 14 107.00 -12.34 23.87
CA ASN A 14 106.98 -13.72 23.38
C ASN A 14 108.05 -14.62 24.03
N ASN A 15 109.20 -14.04 24.42
CA ASN A 15 110.30 -14.74 25.11
C ASN A 15 110.35 -14.40 26.62
N ALA A 16 109.20 -14.14 27.22
CA ALA A 16 109.08 -13.85 28.65
C ALA A 16 109.62 -15.00 29.51
N ASN A 17 110.30 -14.64 30.60
CA ASN A 17 110.82 -15.58 31.59
C ASN A 17 109.68 -16.16 32.47
N VAL A 18 108.82 -16.99 31.88
CA VAL A 18 107.64 -17.60 32.53
C VAL A 18 107.53 -19.09 32.18
N VAL A 19 106.97 -19.89 33.08
CA VAL A 19 106.63 -21.30 32.77
C VAL A 19 105.47 -21.37 31.74
N SER A 20 105.41 -22.46 30.97
CA SER A 20 104.30 -22.75 30.07
C SER A 20 102.97 -22.86 30.83
N GLN A 21 101.83 -22.76 30.13
CA GLN A 21 100.53 -22.94 30.77
C GLN A 21 100.37 -24.34 31.37
N GLU A 22 100.73 -25.36 30.59
CA GLU A 22 100.71 -26.77 31.01
C GLU A 22 101.56 -27.01 32.26
N GLY A 23 102.82 -26.56 32.27
CA GLY A 23 103.71 -26.73 33.43
C GLY A 23 103.28 -25.93 34.67
N TYR A 24 102.48 -24.87 34.51
CA TYR A 24 101.88 -24.15 35.63
C TYR A 24 100.70 -24.91 36.24
N GLU A 25 99.85 -25.51 35.40
CA GLU A 25 98.69 -26.29 35.82
C GLU A 25 99.08 -27.59 36.56
N GLU A 26 100.22 -28.17 36.20
CA GLU A 26 100.80 -29.34 36.88
C GLU A 26 101.51 -28.99 38.21
N SER A 27 101.84 -27.72 38.43
CA SER A 27 102.58 -27.29 39.61
C SER A 27 101.74 -27.47 40.89
N ARG A 28 102.32 -28.16 41.88
CA ARG A 28 101.71 -28.30 43.22
C ARG A 28 101.43 -26.94 43.88
N SER A 29 102.26 -25.94 43.59
CA SER A 29 102.15 -24.58 44.15
C SER A 29 100.91 -23.83 43.66
N LEU A 30 100.31 -24.22 42.52
CA LEU A 30 99.04 -23.62 42.06
C LEU A 30 97.89 -23.85 43.06
N LYS A 31 97.87 -25.02 43.72
CA LYS A 31 96.83 -25.38 44.69
C LYS A 31 97.20 -25.06 46.13
N MET A 32 98.49 -25.21 46.48
CA MET A 32 98.95 -25.12 47.87
C MET A 32 99.68 -23.81 48.21
N GLY A 33 99.93 -22.95 47.22
CA GLY A 33 100.78 -21.77 47.38
C GLY A 33 102.26 -22.09 47.29
N PHE A 34 103.10 -21.05 47.37
CA PHE A 34 104.55 -21.19 47.28
C PHE A 34 105.17 -21.73 48.58
N PRO A 35 106.15 -22.67 48.51
CA PRO A 35 106.89 -23.12 49.67
C PRO A 35 107.83 -22.01 50.21
N PRO A 36 108.22 -22.04 51.51
CA PRO A 36 109.02 -20.99 52.12
C PRO A 36 110.39 -20.75 51.46
N ASP A 37 111.06 -21.81 50.99
CA ASP A 37 112.48 -21.75 50.62
C ASP A 37 112.79 -22.22 49.19
N ASP A 38 111.79 -22.44 48.32
CA ASP A 38 112.01 -23.02 46.98
C ASP A 38 111.02 -22.53 45.89
N ILE A 39 111.18 -21.26 45.48
CA ILE A 39 110.36 -20.65 44.42
C ILE A 39 111.24 -20.35 43.21
N THR A 40 110.92 -20.94 42.06
CA THR A 40 111.59 -20.58 40.80
C THR A 40 111.05 -19.25 40.26
N VAL A 41 111.94 -18.41 39.72
CA VAL A 41 111.58 -17.12 39.11
C VAL A 41 110.60 -17.31 37.94
N HIS A 42 110.71 -18.41 37.19
CA HIS A 42 109.78 -18.75 36.09
C HIS A 42 108.34 -18.95 36.58
N LEU A 43 108.17 -19.62 37.73
CA LEU A 43 106.87 -19.87 38.33
C LEU A 43 106.30 -18.61 38.98
N LEU A 44 107.13 -17.85 39.70
CA LEU A 44 106.75 -16.56 40.27
C LEU A 44 106.28 -15.57 39.18
N ASN A 45 107.06 -15.45 38.10
CA ASN A 45 106.71 -14.58 36.98
C ASN A 45 105.42 -14.99 36.28
N LYS A 46 105.07 -16.29 36.27
CA LYS A 46 103.80 -16.76 35.70
C LYS A 46 102.60 -16.28 36.51
N VAL A 47 102.67 -16.36 37.85
CA VAL A 47 101.63 -15.83 38.74
C VAL A 47 101.50 -14.32 38.58
N LEU A 48 102.60 -13.59 38.63
CA LEU A 48 102.63 -12.14 38.45
C LEU A 48 102.12 -11.70 37.07
N ARG A 49 102.45 -12.46 36.01
CA ARG A 49 101.95 -12.21 34.65
C ARG A 49 100.44 -12.40 34.55
N GLN A 50 99.90 -13.52 35.03
CA GLN A 50 98.46 -13.77 34.94
C GLN A 50 97.64 -12.73 35.73
N SER A 51 98.09 -12.36 36.94
CA SER A 51 97.41 -11.34 37.74
C SER A 51 97.48 -9.96 37.08
N SER A 52 98.67 -9.51 36.69
CA SER A 52 98.87 -8.18 36.08
C SER A 52 98.19 -8.00 34.72
N ILE A 53 98.08 -9.07 33.90
CA ILE A 53 97.33 -9.03 32.64
C ILE A 53 95.86 -8.72 32.92
N ILE A 54 95.23 -9.45 33.85
CA ILE A 54 93.82 -9.23 34.20
C ILE A 54 93.62 -7.84 34.79
N THR A 55 94.50 -7.40 35.68
CA THR A 55 94.45 -6.04 36.24
C THR A 55 94.57 -4.98 35.15
N SER A 56 95.49 -5.14 34.20
CA SER A 56 95.69 -4.17 33.11
C SER A 56 94.49 -4.10 32.18
N VAL A 57 93.88 -5.25 31.83
CA VAL A 57 92.66 -5.31 31.02
C VAL A 57 91.49 -4.62 31.73
N LEU A 58 91.29 -4.91 33.02
CA LEU A 58 90.25 -4.29 33.82
C LEU A 58 90.46 -2.78 33.96
N ALA A 59 91.67 -2.34 34.27
CA ALA A 59 91.99 -0.92 34.38
C ALA A 59 91.82 -0.20 33.04
N ASN A 60 92.11 -0.85 31.91
CA ASN A 60 91.86 -0.28 30.58
C ASN A 60 90.36 -0.15 30.28
N PHE A 61 89.55 -1.13 30.68
CA PHE A 61 88.09 -1.06 30.60
C PHE A 61 87.56 0.12 31.43
N ILE A 62 88.04 0.26 32.67
CA ILE A 62 87.67 1.37 33.57
C ILE A 62 88.06 2.71 32.94
N ALA A 63 89.30 2.86 32.45
CA ALA A 63 89.76 4.11 31.84
C ALA A 63 88.91 4.51 30.63
N THR A 64 88.62 3.53 29.76
CA THR A 64 87.84 3.74 28.53
C THR A 64 86.41 4.20 28.82
N TYR A 65 85.71 3.53 29.72
CA TYR A 65 84.27 3.76 29.92
C TYR A 65 83.96 4.72 31.07
N SER A 66 84.86 4.93 32.04
CA SER A 66 84.67 5.96 33.07
C SER A 66 84.99 7.37 32.55
N GLY A 67 85.82 7.47 31.51
CA GLY A 67 86.27 8.74 30.93
C GLY A 67 87.34 9.45 31.75
N ASN A 68 88.11 8.71 32.57
CA ASN A 68 89.13 9.25 33.47
C ASN A 68 90.39 8.36 33.45
N ASP A 69 91.52 8.95 33.85
CA ASP A 69 92.75 8.20 34.07
C ASP A 69 92.61 7.26 35.29
N VAL A 70 93.18 6.07 35.17
CA VAL A 70 93.25 5.05 36.21
C VAL A 70 94.69 4.98 36.70
N LEU A 71 94.96 5.66 37.81
CA LEU A 71 96.30 5.82 38.38
C LEU A 71 96.57 4.77 39.46
N ASP A 72 97.84 4.36 39.61
CA ASP A 72 98.30 3.50 40.70
C ASP A 72 98.74 4.38 41.88
N ASP A 73 97.76 5.03 42.53
CA ASP A 73 97.95 5.98 43.64
C ASP A 73 97.46 5.42 44.99
N GLY A 74 96.98 4.17 45.01
CA GLY A 74 96.43 3.51 46.18
C GLY A 74 95.00 3.94 46.57
N ASP A 75 94.34 4.81 45.80
CA ASP A 75 92.98 5.27 46.08
C ASP A 75 91.92 4.26 45.63
N LEU A 76 91.62 3.31 46.52
CA LEU A 76 90.62 2.27 46.27
C LEU A 76 89.20 2.82 46.10
N VAL A 77 88.86 3.94 46.75
CA VAL A 77 87.52 4.54 46.68
C VAL A 77 87.29 5.15 45.30
N LYS A 78 88.30 5.87 44.80
CA LYS A 78 88.28 6.43 43.45
C LYS A 78 88.24 5.32 42.39
N LEU A 79 89.08 4.30 42.51
CA LEU A 79 89.08 3.17 41.56
C LEU A 79 87.73 2.44 41.52
N ALA A 80 87.12 2.18 42.68
CA ALA A 80 85.80 1.58 42.76
C ALA A 80 84.72 2.46 42.13
N THR A 81 84.76 3.78 42.37
CA THR A 81 83.84 4.75 41.76
C THR A 81 83.98 4.77 40.24
N GLN A 82 85.21 4.74 39.74
CA GLN A 82 85.50 4.69 38.31
C GLN A 82 85.00 3.38 37.68
N LEU A 83 85.15 2.24 38.36
CA LEU A 83 84.61 0.96 37.89
C LEU A 83 83.08 0.97 37.80
N SER A 84 82.38 1.44 38.83
CA SER A 84 80.92 1.57 38.80
C SER A 84 80.46 2.44 37.64
N ARG A 85 81.11 3.60 37.45
CA ARG A 85 80.82 4.51 36.33
C ARG A 85 81.07 3.85 34.97
N ALA A 86 82.17 3.10 34.82
CA ALA A 86 82.47 2.38 33.58
C ALA A 86 81.39 1.36 33.24
N LEU A 87 80.88 0.62 34.23
CA LEU A 87 79.78 -0.33 34.06
C LEU A 87 78.48 0.39 33.67
N GLU A 88 78.11 1.46 34.38
CA GLU A 88 76.90 2.25 34.07
C GLU A 88 76.92 2.81 32.64
N GLN A 89 78.05 3.37 32.21
CA GLN A 89 78.21 3.91 30.85
C GLN A 89 78.11 2.81 29.78
N LYS A 90 78.75 1.65 30.03
CA LYS A 90 78.71 0.52 29.11
C LYS A 90 77.28 -0.02 28.95
N ILE A 91 76.55 -0.18 30.06
CA ILE A 91 75.16 -0.63 30.06
C ILE A 91 74.26 0.37 29.34
N ALA A 92 74.40 1.67 29.61
CA ALA A 92 73.58 2.69 28.97
C ALA A 92 73.79 2.78 27.45
N ALA A 93 75.01 2.51 26.96
CA ALA A 93 75.33 2.51 25.53
C ALA A 93 74.73 1.30 24.79
N GLU A 94 74.72 0.12 25.40
CA GLU A 94 74.22 -1.11 24.77
C GLU A 94 72.73 -1.36 25.02
N VAL A 95 72.18 -0.80 26.11
CA VAL A 95 70.78 -0.92 26.52
C VAL A 95 70.22 0.48 26.79
N PRO A 96 69.98 1.28 25.74
CA PRO A 96 69.47 2.64 25.91
C PRO A 96 67.99 2.63 26.33
N ASN A 97 67.48 3.81 26.70
CA ASN A 97 66.04 4.02 26.77
C ASN A 97 65.41 3.86 25.39
N ALA A 98 64.21 3.31 25.31
CA ALA A 98 63.52 3.20 24.03
C ALA A 98 63.21 4.59 23.46
N SER A 99 63.31 4.71 22.14
CA SER A 99 62.91 5.89 21.38
C SER A 99 62.02 5.46 20.21
N LEU A 100 61.53 6.44 19.44
CA LEU A 100 60.72 6.15 18.24
C LEU A 100 61.48 5.38 17.15
N THR A 101 62.81 5.36 17.21
CA THR A 101 63.68 4.76 16.19
C THR A 101 64.65 3.71 16.74
N GLN A 102 64.76 3.57 18.07
CA GLN A 102 65.69 2.65 18.72
C GLN A 102 64.98 1.85 19.82
N LYS A 103 65.11 0.53 19.77
CA LYS A 103 64.61 -0.36 20.83
C LYS A 103 65.42 -0.15 22.11
N GLY A 104 64.76 -0.17 23.26
CA GLY A 104 65.39 0.06 24.56
C GLY A 104 64.45 -0.28 25.73
N VAL A 105 64.84 0.09 26.95
CA VAL A 105 64.02 -0.11 28.16
C VAL A 105 62.96 1.00 28.25
N THR A 106 61.72 0.63 28.59
CA THR A 106 60.61 1.56 28.84
C THR A 106 60.05 1.34 30.24
N GLN A 107 59.69 2.42 30.93
CA GLN A 107 58.92 2.33 32.17
C GLN A 107 57.44 2.08 31.84
N LEU A 108 56.78 1.21 32.61
CA LEU A 108 55.36 0.93 32.45
C LEU A 108 54.49 1.95 33.18
N THR A 109 53.30 2.23 32.64
CA THR A 109 52.26 3.06 33.28
C THR A 109 50.92 2.35 33.39
N ASP A 110 50.25 2.57 34.52
CA ASP A 110 48.87 2.20 34.83
C ASP A 110 47.93 3.41 34.82
N LYS A 111 48.43 4.60 34.48
CA LYS A 111 47.67 5.84 34.37
C LYS A 111 47.58 6.31 32.91
N THR A 112 46.42 6.86 32.56
CA THR A 112 46.25 7.61 31.31
C THR A 112 46.97 8.96 31.39
N GLY A 113 47.45 9.44 30.26
CA GLY A 113 48.20 10.70 30.17
C GLY A 113 48.73 10.94 28.77
N ASN A 114 49.63 11.92 28.62
CA ASN A 114 50.23 12.35 27.36
C ASN A 114 51.74 12.05 27.31
N SER A 115 52.19 10.98 27.97
CA SER A 115 53.62 10.62 27.99
C SER A 115 54.04 9.94 26.69
N ASN A 116 55.20 10.34 26.17
CA ASN A 116 55.86 9.72 25.03
C ASN A 116 57.01 8.77 25.44
N THR A 117 57.24 8.58 26.75
CA THR A 117 58.35 7.79 27.30
C THR A 117 57.89 6.57 28.11
N LEU A 118 56.58 6.46 28.39
CA LEU A 118 55.99 5.36 29.15
C LEU A 118 55.25 4.40 28.21
N ALA A 119 55.39 3.10 28.46
CA ALA A 119 54.61 2.07 27.78
C ALA A 119 53.36 1.73 28.62
N VAL A 120 52.21 1.62 27.96
CA VAL A 120 50.95 1.26 28.63
C VAL A 120 50.96 -0.20 29.07
N THR A 121 50.45 -0.47 30.27
CA THR A 121 50.22 -1.85 30.73
C THR A 121 49.02 -2.47 30.02
N GLN A 122 49.00 -3.81 29.88
CA GLN A 122 47.84 -4.53 29.37
C GLN A 122 46.58 -4.23 30.18
N LYS A 123 46.71 -4.13 31.52
CA LYS A 123 45.59 -3.76 32.40
C LYS A 123 45.00 -2.40 32.04
N LEU A 124 45.83 -1.38 31.85
CA LEU A 124 45.36 -0.05 31.46
C LEU A 124 44.63 -0.09 30.11
N VAL A 125 45.13 -0.87 29.14
CA VAL A 125 44.46 -1.05 27.84
C VAL A 125 43.09 -1.72 28.02
N SER A 126 43.00 -2.77 28.84
CA SER A 126 41.72 -3.43 29.13
C SER A 126 40.75 -2.49 29.84
N ASP A 127 41.19 -1.76 30.87
CA ASP A 127 40.34 -0.82 31.62
C ASP A 127 39.79 0.31 30.70
N VAL A 128 40.61 0.82 29.77
CA VAL A 128 40.19 1.80 28.76
C VAL A 128 39.19 1.19 27.78
N ASN A 129 39.43 -0.04 27.31
CA ASN A 129 38.54 -0.75 26.41
C ASN A 129 37.18 -1.05 27.07
N ASP A 130 37.17 -1.48 28.32
CA ASP A 130 35.96 -1.76 29.08
C ASP A 130 35.15 -0.48 29.31
N ASN A 131 35.82 0.63 29.65
CA ASN A 131 35.16 1.93 29.73
C ASN A 131 34.55 2.35 28.38
N ALA A 132 35.27 2.16 27.26
CA ALA A 132 34.76 2.47 25.93
C ALA A 132 33.55 1.60 25.57
N ASN A 133 33.62 0.29 25.81
CA ASN A 133 32.52 -0.64 25.57
C ASN A 133 31.27 -0.28 26.40
N ASN A 134 31.45 0.09 27.66
CA ASN A 134 30.34 0.52 28.53
C ASN A 134 29.69 1.81 28.01
N ARG A 135 30.46 2.80 27.55
CA ARG A 135 29.93 4.06 26.99
C ARG A 135 29.27 3.91 25.62
N LEU A 136 29.64 2.88 24.86
CA LEU A 136 29.09 2.56 23.53
C LEU A 136 28.01 1.48 23.56
N ALA A 137 27.67 0.96 24.74
CA ALA A 137 26.66 -0.09 24.91
C ALA A 137 25.27 0.47 24.54
N LYS A 138 24.82 0.20 23.31
CA LYS A 138 23.57 0.75 22.77
C LYS A 138 22.33 0.43 23.60
N ASN A 139 22.33 -0.70 24.29
CA ASN A 139 21.28 -1.12 25.21
C ASN A 139 21.23 -0.32 26.52
N GLN A 140 22.29 0.45 26.84
CA GLN A 140 22.36 1.34 27.99
C GLN A 140 22.31 2.84 27.60
N ASN A 141 22.08 3.17 26.32
CA ASN A 141 22.00 4.56 25.87
C ASN A 141 20.93 5.32 26.67
N GLY A 142 21.37 6.21 27.55
CA GLY A 142 20.53 7.02 28.43
C GLY A 142 20.12 6.38 29.76
N ALA A 143 20.70 5.23 30.14
CA ALA A 143 20.49 4.60 31.45
C ALA A 143 21.14 5.40 32.60
N ASP A 144 22.22 6.11 32.30
CA ASP A 144 22.97 6.95 33.24
C ASP A 144 22.40 8.37 33.38
N ILE A 145 21.34 8.72 32.64
CA ILE A 145 20.68 10.02 32.73
C ILE A 145 19.75 10.01 33.97
N PRO A 146 20.08 10.76 35.05
CA PRO A 146 19.31 10.70 36.29
C PRO A 146 17.91 11.32 36.14
N ASP A 147 17.82 12.38 35.33
CA ASP A 147 16.57 13.06 34.98
C ASP A 147 16.50 13.21 33.46
N LYS A 148 15.73 12.31 32.83
CA LYS A 148 15.56 12.27 31.37
C LYS A 148 14.77 13.45 30.84
N ASP A 149 13.84 13.98 31.63
CA ASP A 149 13.00 15.11 31.23
C ASP A 149 13.83 16.39 31.18
N THR A 150 14.66 16.63 32.19
CA THR A 150 15.62 17.75 32.20
C THR A 150 16.65 17.60 31.07
N PHE A 151 17.13 16.39 30.79
CA PHE A 151 18.06 16.15 29.68
C PHE A 151 17.43 16.50 28.32
N VAL A 152 16.23 16.01 28.04
CA VAL A 152 15.47 16.32 26.81
C VAL A 152 15.24 17.83 26.67
N LYS A 153 14.93 18.51 27.78
CA LYS A 153 14.74 19.96 27.81
C LYS A 153 16.02 20.72 27.45
N ASN A 154 17.16 20.32 28.01
CA ASN A 154 18.45 20.96 27.72
C ASN A 154 18.92 20.74 26.27
N LEU A 155 18.46 19.67 25.62
CA LEU A 155 18.69 19.43 24.18
C LEU A 155 17.74 20.24 23.27
N GLY A 156 16.79 20.99 23.84
CA GLY A 156 15.78 21.73 23.05
C GLY A 156 14.72 20.84 22.41
N LEU A 157 14.59 19.57 22.86
CA LEU A 157 13.68 18.59 22.27
C LEU A 157 12.32 18.53 22.98
N SER A 158 12.04 19.44 23.93
CA SER A 158 10.77 19.48 24.64
C SER A 158 9.57 19.57 23.70
N GLU A 159 9.65 20.42 22.67
CA GLU A 159 8.59 20.58 21.69
C GLU A 159 8.40 19.31 20.84
N ALA A 160 9.49 18.64 20.45
CA ALA A 160 9.42 17.39 19.70
C ALA A 160 8.76 16.25 20.51
N VAL A 161 9.07 16.15 21.81
CA VAL A 161 8.40 15.18 22.70
C VAL A 161 6.93 15.50 22.86
N GLU A 162 6.58 16.78 22.99
CA GLU A 162 5.18 17.20 23.08
C GLU A 162 4.40 16.89 21.80
N LEU A 163 4.99 17.15 20.64
CA LEU A 163 4.41 16.78 19.34
C LEU A 163 4.25 15.26 19.20
N ALA A 164 5.19 14.46 19.69
CA ALA A 164 5.11 13.00 19.67
C ALA A 164 4.03 12.46 20.62
N LYS A 165 3.91 12.99 21.84
CA LYS A 165 2.83 12.63 22.79
C LYS A 165 1.44 12.95 22.22
N ASN A 166 1.34 14.06 21.51
CA ASN A 166 0.10 14.49 20.85
C ASN A 166 -0.04 13.95 19.42
N SER A 167 0.83 13.01 19.01
CA SER A 167 0.72 12.39 17.70
C SER A 167 -0.44 11.40 17.65
N VAL A 168 -1.12 11.35 16.52
CA VAL A 168 -2.24 10.46 16.29
C VAL A 168 -1.71 9.05 16.10
N SER A 169 -2.08 8.13 16.98
CA SER A 169 -1.79 6.71 16.80
C SER A 169 -2.49 6.21 15.54
N THR A 170 -1.75 5.65 14.58
CA THR A 170 -2.31 5.09 13.35
C THR A 170 -3.21 3.87 13.60
N ASN A 171 -3.25 3.36 14.84
CA ASN A 171 -4.01 2.18 15.22
C ASN A 171 -5.36 2.51 15.88
N ASP A 172 -5.64 3.78 16.19
CA ASP A 172 -6.91 4.19 16.77
C ASP A 172 -7.73 4.97 15.73
N PHE A 173 -8.57 4.25 14.98
CA PHE A 173 -9.53 4.85 14.07
C PHE A 173 -10.45 5.88 14.78
N ASN A 174 -10.63 5.72 16.09
CA ASN A 174 -11.33 6.67 16.96
C ASN A 174 -10.55 7.98 17.19
N SER A 175 -9.22 7.93 17.25
CA SER A 175 -8.38 9.14 17.36
C SER A 175 -8.30 9.91 16.04
N LEU A 176 -8.42 9.23 14.89
CA LEU A 176 -8.61 9.89 13.60
C LEU A 176 -9.92 10.70 13.57
N LYS A 177 -11.00 10.20 14.17
CA LYS A 177 -12.25 10.97 14.31
C LYS A 177 -11.98 12.28 15.07
N THR A 178 -11.32 12.21 16.23
CA THR A 178 -10.99 13.39 17.05
C THR A 178 -10.01 14.35 16.37
N VAL A 179 -9.08 13.85 15.56
CA VAL A 179 -8.08 14.68 14.86
C VAL A 179 -8.64 15.34 13.63
N VAL A 180 -9.47 14.65 12.85
CA VAL A 180 -10.24 15.33 11.81
C VAL A 180 -11.24 16.30 12.48
N ASP A 181 -11.66 16.06 13.72
CA ASP A 181 -12.49 16.98 14.53
C ASP A 181 -11.72 18.14 15.19
N SER A 182 -10.38 18.15 15.15
CA SER A 182 -9.56 19.22 15.77
C SER A 182 -8.57 19.90 14.80
N LYS A 183 -8.23 19.27 13.66
CA LYS A 183 -7.44 19.88 12.57
C LYS A 183 -8.29 20.56 11.51
N ALA A 184 -9.56 20.17 11.39
CA ALA A 184 -10.49 20.94 10.60
C ALA A 184 -10.81 22.21 11.40
N SER A 185 -10.58 23.37 10.80
CA SER A 185 -11.17 24.61 11.31
C SER A 185 -12.69 24.39 11.48
N ASN A 186 -13.37 25.13 12.36
CA ASN A 186 -14.84 25.06 12.48
C ASN A 186 -15.56 25.07 11.11
N ASN A 187 -14.96 25.70 10.09
CA ASN A 187 -15.46 25.71 8.71
C ASN A 187 -15.34 24.39 7.94
N ASP A 188 -14.37 23.53 8.21
CA ASP A 188 -14.24 22.21 7.56
C ASP A 188 -15.01 21.11 8.31
N LEU A 189 -15.25 21.28 9.62
CA LEU A 189 -16.14 20.41 10.40
C LEU A 189 -17.61 20.56 9.99
N ASN A 190 -18.01 21.79 9.67
CA ASN A 190 -19.34 22.09 9.15
C ASN A 190 -19.59 21.55 7.73
N LYS A 191 -18.58 20.92 7.09
CA LYS A 191 -18.69 20.30 5.76
C LYS A 191 -18.69 18.77 5.82
N LYS A 192 -18.57 18.16 7.01
CA LYS A 192 -18.69 16.72 7.16
C LYS A 192 -20.18 16.34 7.12
N MET A 193 -20.49 15.26 6.41
CA MET A 193 -21.81 14.64 6.46
C MET A 193 -21.77 13.50 7.49
N ASP A 194 -22.46 13.68 8.60
CA ASP A 194 -22.57 12.66 9.64
C ASP A 194 -23.37 11.44 9.17
N VAL A 195 -23.11 10.27 9.76
CA VAL A 195 -23.95 9.08 9.54
C VAL A 195 -25.38 9.40 10.01
N GLY A 196 -26.35 9.25 9.11
CA GLY A 196 -27.76 9.63 9.31
C GLY A 196 -28.10 11.04 8.83
N ALA A 197 -27.12 11.91 8.52
CA ALA A 197 -27.38 13.24 7.98
C ALA A 197 -28.12 13.14 6.65
N PHE A 198 -29.18 13.95 6.50
CA PHE A 198 -30.07 13.93 5.33
C PHE A 198 -30.69 12.55 5.03
N GLY A 199 -30.71 11.62 6.01
CA GLY A 199 -31.20 10.25 5.82
C GLY A 199 -30.22 9.31 5.11
N LEU A 200 -28.93 9.65 5.03
CA LEU A 200 -27.88 8.83 4.40
C LEU A 200 -27.02 8.10 5.43
N GLY A 201 -26.66 6.85 5.14
CA GLY A 201 -25.79 6.03 6.02
C GLY A 201 -26.50 5.41 7.23
N GLY A 202 -27.81 5.62 7.38
CA GLY A 202 -28.65 5.06 8.44
C GLY A 202 -30.10 4.87 7.97
N ALA A 203 -31.05 4.93 8.91
CA ALA A 203 -32.47 4.96 8.58
C ALA A 203 -32.83 6.29 7.86
N PRO A 204 -33.84 6.30 6.96
CA PRO A 204 -34.35 7.54 6.38
C PRO A 204 -34.94 8.46 7.46
N ILE A 205 -35.08 9.75 7.14
CA ILE A 205 -35.74 10.70 8.03
C ILE A 205 -37.24 10.40 8.05
N GLU A 206 -37.76 9.95 9.17
CA GLU A 206 -39.18 9.64 9.30
C GLU A 206 -40.00 10.94 9.41
N LEU A 207 -40.93 11.17 8.48
CA LEU A 207 -41.79 12.35 8.50
C LEU A 207 -42.77 12.29 9.67
N ALA A 208 -43.15 13.46 10.20
CA ALA A 208 -44.14 13.52 11.27
C ALA A 208 -45.55 13.08 10.78
N PRO A 209 -46.41 12.56 11.68
CA PRO A 209 -47.83 12.28 11.41
C PRO A 209 -48.54 13.38 10.63
N GLY A 210 -49.01 13.07 9.41
CA GLY A 210 -49.75 14.00 8.55
C GLY A 210 -48.93 15.17 8.00
N GLN A 211 -47.61 15.17 8.15
CA GLN A 211 -46.75 16.20 7.57
C GLN A 211 -46.84 16.16 6.04
N ALA A 212 -47.23 17.29 5.45
CA ALA A 212 -47.24 17.46 4.00
C ALA A 212 -45.81 17.43 3.45
N LEU A 213 -45.60 16.69 2.36
CA LEU A 213 -44.33 16.64 1.64
C LEU A 213 -43.96 18.02 1.08
N ALA A 214 -44.96 18.83 0.74
CA ALA A 214 -44.77 20.21 0.32
C ALA A 214 -44.04 21.07 1.38
N SER A 215 -44.11 20.71 2.68
CA SER A 215 -43.40 21.45 3.73
C SER A 215 -41.87 21.31 3.66
N LEU A 216 -41.36 20.33 2.90
CA LEU A 216 -39.93 20.05 2.77
C LEU A 216 -39.22 21.03 1.82
N THR A 217 -39.91 21.99 1.20
CA THR A 217 -39.28 22.98 0.29
C THR A 217 -38.01 23.58 0.89
N GLY A 218 -36.91 23.54 0.14
CA GLY A 218 -35.62 24.10 0.57
C GLY A 218 -34.83 23.24 1.56
N THR A 219 -35.33 22.06 1.92
CA THR A 219 -34.55 21.03 2.64
C THR A 219 -34.07 19.97 1.65
N ASN A 220 -32.93 19.33 1.89
CA ASN A 220 -32.48 18.21 1.06
C ASN A 220 -32.46 16.95 1.91
N GLY A 221 -32.85 15.80 1.35
CA GLY A 221 -32.67 14.53 2.03
C GLY A 221 -33.57 13.40 1.56
N PHE A 222 -33.41 12.27 2.25
CA PHE A 222 -34.16 11.04 2.08
C PHE A 222 -35.11 10.86 3.26
N TYR A 223 -36.39 10.79 2.95
CA TYR A 223 -37.47 10.74 3.91
C TYR A 223 -38.30 9.47 3.73
N ALA A 224 -39.00 9.05 4.77
CA ALA A 224 -39.96 7.97 4.67
C ALA A 224 -41.16 8.23 5.57
N ARG A 225 -42.28 7.60 5.21
CA ARG A 225 -43.39 7.42 6.14
C ARG A 225 -44.14 6.14 5.84
N GLY A 226 -44.07 5.21 6.79
CA GLY A 226 -44.78 3.93 6.72
C GLY A 226 -46.19 3.94 7.30
N SER A 227 -46.44 4.82 8.27
CA SER A 227 -47.61 4.73 9.17
C SER A 227 -48.59 5.87 8.98
N VAL A 228 -49.89 5.56 9.12
CA VAL A 228 -50.98 6.54 9.15
C VAL A 228 -50.80 7.48 10.36
N PRO A 229 -51.08 8.79 10.25
CA PRO A 229 -51.52 9.54 9.07
C PRO A 229 -50.39 9.72 8.06
N LEU A 230 -50.62 9.31 6.81
CA LEU A 230 -49.69 9.53 5.70
C LEU A 230 -49.71 11.01 5.29
N PRO A 231 -48.70 11.51 4.55
CA PRO A 231 -48.73 12.86 4.02
C PRO A 231 -50.02 13.10 3.21
N PRO A 232 -50.72 14.24 3.39
CA PRO A 232 -51.96 14.53 2.69
C PRO A 232 -51.78 14.69 1.16
N ASP A 233 -50.57 15.02 0.74
CA ASP A 233 -50.16 15.24 -0.64
C ASP A 233 -49.32 14.09 -1.20
N ASN A 234 -49.49 12.88 -0.65
CA ASN A 234 -48.87 11.65 -1.12
C ASN A 234 -49.52 11.20 -2.45
N PRO A 235 -48.76 10.72 -3.45
CA PRO A 235 -49.35 10.25 -4.71
C PRO A 235 -50.13 8.94 -4.56
N GLU A 236 -49.84 8.14 -3.53
CA GLU A 236 -50.60 6.93 -3.20
C GLU A 236 -51.14 6.99 -1.76
N SER A 237 -52.24 6.30 -1.49
CA SER A 237 -52.78 6.12 -0.12
C SER A 237 -52.01 5.08 0.71
N LYS A 238 -50.70 4.93 0.48
CA LYS A 238 -49.84 3.89 1.07
C LYS A 238 -48.51 4.44 1.57
N ALA A 239 -47.78 3.61 2.32
CA ALA A 239 -46.42 3.89 2.74
C ALA A 239 -45.51 4.21 1.55
N MET A 240 -44.68 5.24 1.66
CA MET A 240 -43.75 5.64 0.60
C MET A 240 -42.42 6.16 1.18
N LYS A 241 -41.42 6.21 0.31
CA LYS A 241 -40.12 6.84 0.55
C LYS A 241 -39.96 8.02 -0.39
N TYR A 242 -39.22 9.03 0.02
CA TYR A 242 -39.13 10.28 -0.71
C TYR A 242 -37.70 10.76 -0.78
N MET A 243 -37.37 11.42 -1.87
CA MET A 243 -36.15 12.21 -2.01
C MET A 243 -36.57 13.63 -2.34
N ASN A 244 -36.10 14.60 -1.56
CA ASN A 244 -36.32 16.03 -1.83
C ASN A 244 -34.97 16.69 -2.09
N ILE A 245 -34.87 17.43 -3.18
CA ILE A 245 -33.65 18.13 -3.59
C ILE A 245 -33.97 19.52 -4.12
N GLY A 246 -33.07 20.47 -3.91
CA GLY A 246 -33.17 21.84 -4.43
C GLY A 246 -33.49 22.87 -3.35
N SER A 247 -33.33 24.16 -3.69
CA SER A 247 -33.72 25.23 -2.77
C SER A 247 -35.22 25.49 -2.83
N LYS A 248 -35.73 26.39 -1.98
CA LYS A 248 -37.17 26.60 -1.78
C LYS A 248 -37.95 26.85 -3.09
N SER A 249 -37.36 27.58 -4.03
CA SER A 249 -37.96 28.02 -5.30
C SER A 249 -38.08 26.95 -6.38
N TRP A 250 -37.26 25.90 -6.30
CA TRP A 250 -37.03 24.93 -7.38
C TRP A 250 -36.80 23.52 -6.82
N SER A 251 -37.41 23.24 -5.66
CA SER A 251 -37.37 21.92 -5.04
C SER A 251 -38.04 20.90 -5.97
N THR A 252 -37.43 19.73 -6.09
CA THR A 252 -37.95 18.58 -6.83
C THR A 252 -38.04 17.40 -5.90
N GLN A 253 -39.15 16.67 -6.00
CA GLN A 253 -39.44 15.50 -5.20
C GLN A 253 -39.59 14.27 -6.05
N LEU A 254 -38.97 13.19 -5.61
CA LEU A 254 -39.23 11.83 -6.07
C LEU A 254 -39.92 11.07 -4.95
N ALA A 255 -40.99 10.35 -5.28
CA ALA A 255 -41.67 9.44 -4.36
C ALA A 255 -41.59 8.01 -4.89
N PHE A 256 -41.18 7.09 -4.03
CA PHE A 256 -41.00 5.67 -4.30
C PHE A 256 -42.07 4.89 -3.55
N SER A 257 -42.90 4.14 -4.28
CA SER A 257 -43.89 3.27 -3.66
C SER A 257 -43.20 2.23 -2.78
N ALA A 258 -43.72 1.97 -1.57
CA ALA A 258 -42.99 1.10 -0.64
C ALA A 258 -42.91 -0.36 -1.11
N TYR A 259 -43.87 -0.81 -1.91
CA TYR A 259 -44.06 -2.22 -2.28
C TYR A 259 -44.30 -2.44 -3.78
N LYS A 260 -44.11 -1.41 -4.60
CA LYS A 260 -44.25 -1.49 -6.06
C LYS A 260 -43.04 -0.82 -6.72
N ASN A 261 -42.70 -1.24 -7.94
CA ASN A 261 -41.65 -0.62 -8.75
C ASN A 261 -42.18 0.63 -9.46
N ILE A 262 -42.72 1.56 -8.67
CA ILE A 262 -43.36 2.78 -9.14
C ILE A 262 -42.63 3.98 -8.53
N ILE A 263 -42.36 4.97 -9.39
CA ILE A 263 -41.76 6.24 -9.03
C ILE A 263 -42.68 7.36 -9.51
N TYR A 264 -42.86 8.36 -8.67
CA TYR A 264 -43.52 9.62 -9.02
C TYR A 264 -42.53 10.76 -8.91
N ILE A 265 -42.74 11.81 -9.71
CA ILE A 265 -41.97 13.04 -9.68
C ILE A 265 -42.89 14.25 -9.59
N ARG A 266 -42.48 15.28 -8.86
CA ARG A 266 -43.08 16.61 -8.95
C ARG A 266 -42.04 17.69 -8.65
N SER A 267 -42.30 18.90 -9.09
CA SER A 267 -41.45 20.07 -8.83
C SER A 267 -42.27 21.22 -8.27
N ALA A 268 -41.64 22.04 -7.43
CA ALA A 268 -42.18 23.30 -6.97
C ALA A 268 -42.40 24.24 -8.16
N LYS A 269 -43.49 25.01 -8.13
CA LYS A 269 -43.81 26.06 -9.10
C LYS A 269 -43.19 27.39 -8.71
N ASP A 270 -43.06 27.65 -7.41
CA ASP A 270 -42.59 28.91 -6.83
C ASP A 270 -42.12 28.74 -5.37
N ASP A 271 -41.60 29.83 -4.80
CA ASP A 271 -41.14 29.95 -3.41
C ASP A 271 -42.28 30.03 -2.38
N ALA A 272 -43.53 30.14 -2.84
CA ALA A 272 -44.72 30.22 -1.99
C ALA A 272 -45.22 28.84 -1.56
N GLY A 273 -44.53 27.76 -1.99
CA GLY A 273 -44.87 26.39 -1.64
C GLY A 273 -45.95 25.80 -2.53
N ASN A 274 -46.18 26.35 -3.73
CA ASN A 274 -47.06 25.75 -4.72
C ASN A 274 -46.32 24.65 -5.49
N TRP A 275 -46.98 23.52 -5.72
CA TRP A 275 -46.38 22.37 -6.40
C TRP A 275 -47.13 22.00 -7.67
N ASN A 276 -46.42 21.41 -8.63
CA ASN A 276 -47.04 20.63 -9.70
C ASN A 276 -47.68 19.36 -9.12
N LEU A 277 -48.65 18.84 -9.85
CA LEU A 277 -49.21 17.53 -9.52
C LEU A 277 -48.12 16.46 -9.66
N TRP A 278 -48.32 15.34 -8.97
CA TRP A 278 -47.45 14.19 -9.12
C TRP A 278 -47.60 13.58 -10.50
N GLU A 279 -46.48 13.46 -11.20
CA GLU A 279 -46.39 12.79 -12.48
C GLU A 279 -45.80 11.40 -12.31
N TYR A 280 -46.32 10.45 -13.07
CA TYR A 280 -45.87 9.06 -13.06
C TYR A 280 -44.61 8.89 -13.91
N VAL A 281 -43.56 8.27 -13.35
CA VAL A 281 -42.34 7.96 -14.10
C VAL A 281 -42.48 6.57 -14.72
N TRP A 282 -42.46 6.51 -16.05
CA TRP A 282 -42.45 5.26 -16.80
C TRP A 282 -41.15 4.49 -16.58
N THR A 283 -41.26 3.20 -16.29
CA THR A 283 -40.15 2.25 -16.10
C THR A 283 -40.28 1.14 -17.14
N GLY A 284 -39.23 0.33 -17.36
CA GLY A 284 -39.27 -0.77 -18.34
C GLY A 284 -40.33 -1.85 -18.06
N THR A 285 -40.88 -1.88 -16.84
CA THR A 285 -42.04 -2.71 -16.46
C THR A 285 -43.38 -2.06 -16.81
N THR A 286 -43.43 -0.74 -16.97
CA THR A 286 -44.67 0.02 -17.22
C THR A 286 -44.75 0.61 -18.62
N ALA A 287 -43.63 0.70 -19.34
CA ALA A 287 -43.59 1.05 -20.75
C ALA A 287 -42.48 0.27 -21.48
N LYS A 288 -42.83 -0.44 -22.56
CA LYS A 288 -41.88 -1.16 -23.42
C LYS A 288 -41.85 -0.52 -24.81
N PRO A 289 -40.65 -0.23 -25.36
CA PRO A 289 -40.56 0.25 -26.73
C PRO A 289 -40.92 -0.86 -27.71
N ASP A 290 -41.51 -0.50 -28.84
CA ASP A 290 -41.72 -1.41 -29.97
C ASP A 290 -40.39 -1.84 -30.62
N THR A 291 -40.46 -2.74 -31.60
CA THR A 291 -39.29 -3.24 -32.36
C THR A 291 -38.49 -2.11 -33.04
N ASN A 292 -39.08 -0.92 -33.21
CA ASN A 292 -38.46 0.26 -33.80
C ASN A 292 -37.99 1.29 -32.75
N GLY A 293 -38.11 0.99 -31.45
CA GLY A 293 -37.66 1.86 -30.36
C GLY A 293 -38.66 2.93 -29.91
N PHE A 294 -39.89 2.94 -30.44
CA PHE A 294 -40.92 3.90 -30.04
C PHE A 294 -41.73 3.40 -28.85
N LEU A 295 -41.90 4.22 -27.82
CA LEU A 295 -42.88 3.98 -26.77
C LEU A 295 -44.27 4.25 -27.35
N LYS A 296 -45.05 3.18 -27.46
CA LYS A 296 -46.33 3.14 -28.15
C LYS A 296 -47.39 2.62 -27.18
N GLN A 297 -48.53 3.29 -27.10
CA GLN A 297 -49.69 2.79 -26.35
C GLN A 297 -50.03 1.39 -26.90
N SER A 298 -50.15 0.40 -26.02
CA SER A 298 -50.51 -0.96 -26.45
C SER A 298 -51.85 -0.91 -27.19
N SER A 299 -51.93 -1.63 -28.30
CA SER A 299 -53.12 -1.79 -29.12
C SER A 299 -53.43 -3.29 -29.19
N PRO A 300 -54.70 -3.72 -29.17
CA PRO A 300 -55.05 -5.13 -29.29
C PRO A 300 -54.59 -5.69 -30.65
N ILE A 301 -53.70 -6.68 -30.63
CA ILE A 301 -53.11 -7.28 -31.84
C ILE A 301 -53.35 -8.80 -31.84
N VAL A 302 -53.78 -9.31 -32.98
CA VAL A 302 -53.92 -10.75 -33.26
C VAL A 302 -52.94 -11.12 -34.38
N GLU A 303 -51.97 -11.98 -34.07
CA GLU A 303 -51.08 -12.59 -35.07
C GLU A 303 -51.68 -13.91 -35.57
N ILE A 304 -51.83 -14.06 -36.89
CA ILE A 304 -52.43 -15.24 -37.54
C ILE A 304 -51.35 -16.01 -38.30
N TYR A 305 -51.29 -17.32 -38.08
CA TYR A 305 -50.31 -18.23 -38.68
C TYR A 305 -50.98 -19.14 -39.74
N PRO A 306 -50.19 -19.80 -40.62
CA PRO A 306 -50.70 -20.51 -41.80
C PRO A 306 -51.75 -21.58 -41.51
N ASP A 307 -51.57 -22.31 -40.40
CA ASP A 307 -52.44 -23.41 -39.96
C ASP A 307 -53.68 -22.95 -39.19
N GLY A 308 -53.86 -21.64 -39.01
CA GLY A 308 -54.93 -21.06 -38.21
C GLY A 308 -54.58 -20.90 -36.73
N THR A 309 -53.37 -21.29 -36.30
CA THR A 309 -52.90 -20.91 -34.96
C THR A 309 -52.72 -19.40 -34.88
N PHE A 310 -52.86 -18.84 -33.67
CA PHE A 310 -52.80 -17.41 -33.47
C PHE A 310 -52.14 -17.05 -32.13
N LYS A 311 -51.69 -15.81 -32.03
CA LYS A 311 -51.23 -15.21 -30.76
C LYS A 311 -51.93 -13.89 -30.51
N THR A 312 -52.39 -13.72 -29.28
CA THR A 312 -52.97 -12.47 -28.77
C THR A 312 -52.00 -11.80 -27.81
N ASN A 313 -52.08 -10.48 -27.71
CA ASN A 313 -51.44 -9.72 -26.63
C ASN A 313 -52.38 -9.56 -25.42
N ASP A 314 -51.93 -8.84 -24.39
CA ASP A 314 -52.69 -8.70 -23.15
C ASP A 314 -54.07 -8.05 -23.33
N GLU A 315 -54.22 -7.23 -24.37
CA GLU A 315 -55.45 -6.47 -24.65
C GLU A 315 -56.42 -7.21 -25.57
N SER A 316 -55.97 -8.24 -26.30
CA SER A 316 -56.77 -9.01 -27.27
C SER A 316 -57.07 -10.45 -26.82
N LYS A 317 -56.96 -10.75 -25.52
CA LYS A 317 -57.10 -12.13 -24.98
C LYS A 317 -58.40 -12.84 -25.32
N GLU A 318 -59.46 -12.09 -25.60
CA GLU A 318 -60.78 -12.64 -25.94
C GLU A 318 -60.96 -12.86 -27.44
N ALA A 319 -60.02 -12.40 -28.26
CA ALA A 319 -60.05 -12.64 -29.70
C ALA A 319 -59.63 -14.09 -30.00
N THR A 320 -60.34 -14.72 -30.93
CA THR A 320 -60.00 -16.07 -31.41
C THR A 320 -59.92 -16.07 -32.93
N VAL A 321 -59.15 -17.01 -33.48
CA VAL A 321 -59.00 -17.18 -34.92
C VAL A 321 -59.32 -18.61 -35.32
N GLU A 322 -60.12 -18.75 -36.37
CA GLU A 322 -60.46 -20.02 -37.00
C GLU A 322 -60.08 -20.00 -38.48
N ARG A 323 -59.39 -21.04 -38.96
CA ARG A 323 -59.12 -21.22 -40.40
C ARG A 323 -60.29 -21.97 -41.04
N LEU A 324 -61.08 -21.27 -41.86
CA LEU A 324 -62.28 -21.81 -42.49
C LEU A 324 -61.95 -22.67 -43.73
N SER A 325 -60.99 -22.21 -44.53
CA SER A 325 -60.50 -22.89 -45.73
C SER A 325 -59.11 -22.39 -46.07
N GLU A 326 -58.51 -22.93 -47.14
CA GLU A 326 -57.24 -22.38 -47.64
C GLU A 326 -57.35 -20.89 -47.92
N GLY A 327 -56.44 -20.13 -47.30
CA GLY A 327 -56.33 -18.69 -47.43
C GLY A 327 -57.46 -17.89 -46.77
N VAL A 328 -58.34 -18.51 -45.97
CA VAL A 328 -59.48 -17.82 -45.32
C VAL A 328 -59.47 -18.04 -43.81
N TYR A 329 -59.41 -16.94 -43.07
CA TYR A 329 -59.34 -16.91 -41.62
C TYR A 329 -60.47 -16.04 -41.05
N LEU A 330 -61.08 -16.46 -39.95
CA LEU A 330 -62.13 -15.72 -39.25
C LEU A 330 -61.65 -15.33 -37.86
N ILE A 331 -61.66 -14.03 -37.57
CA ILE A 331 -61.35 -13.47 -36.25
C ILE A 331 -62.67 -13.15 -35.55
N THR A 332 -62.90 -13.72 -34.37
CA THR A 332 -64.10 -13.46 -33.55
C THR A 332 -63.72 -12.93 -32.18
N GLY A 333 -64.69 -12.40 -31.42
CA GLY A 333 -64.43 -11.74 -30.12
C GLY A 333 -63.92 -10.29 -30.24
N VAL A 334 -64.15 -9.67 -31.40
CA VAL A 334 -63.67 -8.32 -31.76
C VAL A 334 -64.82 -7.48 -32.33
N LEU A 335 -64.67 -6.16 -32.34
CA LEU A 335 -65.63 -5.17 -32.86
C LEU A 335 -65.16 -4.54 -34.19
N GLY A 336 -64.44 -5.31 -35.00
CA GLY A 336 -63.79 -4.84 -36.22
C GLY A 336 -62.35 -4.38 -35.99
N PHE A 337 -61.80 -3.63 -36.95
CA PHE A 337 -60.46 -3.07 -36.84
C PHE A 337 -60.39 -1.97 -35.79
N ASN A 338 -59.19 -1.73 -35.26
CA ASN A 338 -58.96 -0.66 -34.31
C ASN A 338 -59.34 0.71 -34.91
N ALA A 339 -60.14 1.50 -34.18
CA ALA A 339 -60.71 2.76 -34.67
C ALA A 339 -59.73 3.95 -34.66
N ASP A 340 -58.54 3.80 -34.06
CA ASP A 340 -57.55 4.88 -34.00
C ASP A 340 -56.70 4.95 -35.28
N ALA A 341 -56.82 6.09 -35.97
CA ALA A 341 -56.14 6.40 -37.22
C ALA A 341 -54.60 6.36 -37.11
N ALA A 342 -54.04 6.51 -35.91
CA ALA A 342 -52.59 6.41 -35.67
C ALA A 342 -52.06 4.97 -35.79
N TRP A 343 -52.94 3.96 -35.77
CA TRP A 343 -52.56 2.53 -35.74
C TRP A 343 -53.08 1.75 -36.94
N GLY A 344 -54.21 2.16 -37.50
CA GLY A 344 -54.92 1.41 -38.53
C GLY A 344 -54.82 1.94 -39.96
N GLY A 345 -54.49 3.21 -40.17
CA GLY A 345 -54.81 3.86 -41.44
C GLY A 345 -56.31 3.80 -41.75
N GLY A 346 -56.73 4.17 -42.97
CA GLY A 346 -58.14 4.13 -43.38
C GLY A 346 -58.71 2.72 -43.59
N ASP A 347 -57.82 1.73 -43.79
CA ASP A 347 -58.17 0.38 -44.28
C ASP A 347 -57.89 -0.73 -43.23
N GLY A 348 -57.80 -0.36 -41.95
CA GLY A 348 -57.58 -1.31 -40.85
C GLY A 348 -56.12 -1.76 -40.75
N GLY A 349 -55.57 -1.74 -39.52
CA GLY A 349 -54.15 -1.96 -39.25
C GLY A 349 -53.69 -3.40 -39.49
N ILE A 350 -53.51 -3.76 -40.76
CA ILE A 350 -53.05 -5.07 -41.24
C ILE A 350 -51.60 -4.97 -41.69
N GLU A 351 -50.74 -5.81 -41.11
CA GLU A 351 -49.37 -5.99 -41.55
C GLU A 351 -49.21 -7.37 -42.20
N ILE A 352 -48.84 -7.36 -43.49
CA ILE A 352 -48.67 -8.56 -44.31
C ILE A 352 -47.20 -8.98 -44.41
N PRO A 353 -46.93 -10.29 -44.59
CA PRO A 353 -45.56 -10.77 -44.64
C PRO A 353 -44.81 -10.30 -45.88
N LEU A 354 -43.61 -9.75 -45.65
CA LEU A 354 -42.70 -9.28 -46.70
C LEU A 354 -41.55 -10.26 -46.90
N CYS A 355 -41.03 -10.32 -48.13
CA CYS A 355 -39.77 -11.01 -48.42
C CYS A 355 -38.57 -10.15 -47.98
N LYS A 356 -37.36 -10.72 -48.08
CA LYS A 356 -36.09 -10.02 -47.74
C LYS A 356 -35.87 -8.71 -48.52
N ASN A 357 -36.52 -8.54 -49.67
CA ASN A 357 -36.46 -7.35 -50.51
C ASN A 357 -37.63 -6.38 -50.27
N LYS A 358 -38.38 -6.54 -49.16
CA LYS A 358 -39.57 -5.75 -48.82
C LYS A 358 -40.71 -5.84 -49.86
N LEU A 359 -40.77 -6.93 -50.63
CA LEU A 359 -41.90 -7.21 -51.52
C LEU A 359 -42.95 -8.06 -50.77
N PRO A 360 -44.25 -7.69 -50.78
CA PRO A 360 -45.29 -8.45 -50.10
C PRO A 360 -45.50 -9.85 -50.71
N LEU A 361 -45.62 -10.87 -49.88
CA LEU A 361 -45.74 -12.27 -50.34
C LEU A 361 -47.18 -12.68 -50.68
N ILE A 362 -48.16 -11.91 -50.23
CA ILE A 362 -49.59 -12.16 -50.40
C ILE A 362 -50.34 -10.84 -50.61
N TRP A 363 -51.51 -10.93 -51.23
CA TRP A 363 -52.56 -9.93 -51.13
C TRP A 363 -53.46 -10.26 -49.95
N VAL A 364 -54.07 -9.24 -49.36
CA VAL A 364 -55.07 -9.40 -48.31
C VAL A 364 -56.32 -8.62 -48.70
N ASP A 365 -57.45 -9.26 -48.50
CA ASP A 365 -58.78 -8.66 -48.53
C ASP A 365 -59.51 -9.01 -47.23
N TYR A 366 -60.52 -8.24 -46.85
CA TYR A 366 -61.26 -8.49 -45.63
C TYR A 366 -62.74 -8.08 -45.73
N GLU A 367 -63.55 -8.73 -44.90
CA GLU A 367 -64.96 -8.40 -44.70
C GLU A 367 -65.23 -8.30 -43.20
N VAL A 368 -65.70 -7.14 -42.73
CA VAL A 368 -66.14 -6.96 -41.33
C VAL A 368 -67.62 -7.31 -41.26
N MET A 369 -67.94 -8.35 -40.49
CA MET A 369 -69.30 -8.82 -40.27
C MET A 369 -70.07 -7.88 -39.33
N GLN A 370 -71.41 -7.98 -39.32
CA GLN A 370 -72.28 -7.12 -38.51
C GLN A 370 -72.07 -7.26 -37.00
N ASP A 371 -71.56 -8.41 -36.55
CA ASP A 371 -71.19 -8.70 -35.15
C ASP A 371 -69.79 -8.17 -34.77
N GLY A 372 -69.06 -7.59 -35.72
CA GLY A 372 -67.69 -7.11 -35.55
C GLY A 372 -66.61 -8.13 -35.90
N SER A 373 -66.96 -9.39 -36.19
CA SER A 373 -65.99 -10.40 -36.61
C SER A 373 -65.32 -10.01 -37.93
N ILE A 374 -64.05 -10.36 -38.11
CA ILE A 374 -63.27 -10.02 -39.31
C ILE A 374 -62.97 -11.30 -40.07
N LYS A 375 -63.50 -11.40 -41.29
CA LYS A 375 -63.11 -12.43 -42.25
C LYS A 375 -61.93 -11.92 -43.06
N LEU A 376 -60.81 -12.60 -43.01
CA LEU A 376 -59.58 -12.26 -43.71
C LEU A 376 -59.33 -13.27 -44.83
N MET A 377 -59.10 -12.77 -46.04
CA MET A 377 -58.77 -13.59 -47.21
C MET A 377 -57.38 -13.23 -47.71
N THR A 378 -56.58 -14.26 -47.99
CA THR A 378 -55.19 -14.14 -48.40
C THR A 378 -55.01 -14.76 -49.77
N TYR A 379 -54.37 -14.02 -50.69
CA TYR A 379 -54.18 -14.45 -52.06
C TYR A 379 -52.70 -14.44 -52.44
N HIS A 380 -52.29 -15.35 -53.31
CA HIS A 380 -50.94 -15.42 -53.82
C HIS A 380 -50.59 -14.13 -54.56
N ARG A 381 -49.41 -13.57 -54.27
CA ARG A 381 -48.93 -12.34 -54.90
C ARG A 381 -47.64 -12.57 -55.65
N GLU A 382 -47.67 -12.46 -56.96
CA GLU A 382 -46.48 -12.48 -57.80
C GLU A 382 -45.97 -11.05 -58.05
N HIS A 383 -44.66 -10.94 -58.31
CA HIS A 383 -44.02 -9.67 -58.71
C HIS A 383 -43.35 -9.83 -60.06
N PRO A 384 -44.07 -9.68 -61.20
CA PRO A 384 -43.54 -9.91 -62.54
C PRO A 384 -42.30 -9.06 -62.86
N ASP A 385 -42.28 -7.83 -62.34
CA ASP A 385 -41.20 -6.85 -62.53
C ASP A 385 -39.94 -7.15 -61.69
N ALA A 386 -40.01 -8.10 -60.76
CA ALA A 386 -38.86 -8.51 -59.96
C ALA A 386 -37.95 -9.52 -60.70
N PRO A 387 -36.66 -9.64 -60.34
CA PRO A 387 -35.79 -10.72 -60.82
C PRO A 387 -36.37 -12.10 -60.46
N ALA A 388 -36.08 -13.13 -61.26
CA ALA A 388 -36.67 -14.48 -61.11
C ALA A 388 -36.64 -15.03 -59.67
N PHE A 389 -35.57 -14.79 -58.93
CA PHE A 389 -35.41 -15.24 -57.53
C PHE A 389 -36.31 -14.50 -56.51
N ALA A 390 -36.93 -13.39 -56.90
CA ALA A 390 -37.74 -12.51 -56.06
C ALA A 390 -39.19 -12.35 -56.55
N ARG A 391 -39.58 -13.01 -57.64
CA ARG A 391 -40.94 -12.93 -58.23
C ARG A 391 -42.03 -13.59 -57.40
N ASN A 392 -41.65 -14.39 -56.40
CA ASN A 392 -42.57 -15.16 -55.57
C ASN A 392 -43.44 -16.16 -56.36
N VAL A 393 -42.96 -16.70 -57.48
CA VAL A 393 -43.69 -17.73 -58.26
C VAL A 393 -43.76 -19.04 -57.47
N ARG A 394 -44.94 -19.64 -57.37
CA ARG A 394 -45.18 -20.91 -56.66
C ARG A 394 -45.88 -21.93 -57.54
N GLU A 395 -45.39 -23.16 -57.56
CA GLU A 395 -46.02 -24.25 -58.31
C GLU A 395 -47.44 -24.51 -57.81
N GLY A 396 -48.41 -24.53 -58.73
CA GLY A 396 -49.83 -24.76 -58.42
C GLY A 396 -50.65 -23.50 -58.09
N TYR A 397 -50.05 -22.31 -58.07
CA TYR A 397 -50.75 -21.05 -57.83
C TYR A 397 -50.42 -20.02 -58.90
N THR A 398 -51.41 -19.26 -59.31
CA THR A 398 -51.23 -18.00 -60.06
C THR A 398 -51.52 -16.80 -59.16
N ASP A 399 -51.01 -15.63 -59.51
CA ASP A 399 -51.37 -14.37 -58.86
C ASP A 399 -52.89 -14.24 -58.67
N GLY A 400 -53.31 -13.90 -57.45
CA GLY A 400 -54.71 -13.79 -57.06
C GLY A 400 -55.42 -15.09 -56.66
N ASN A 401 -54.76 -16.25 -56.68
CA ASN A 401 -55.35 -17.49 -56.13
C ASN A 401 -55.35 -17.46 -54.60
N LEU A 402 -56.41 -18.00 -53.96
CA LEU A 402 -56.43 -18.19 -52.51
C LEU A 402 -55.26 -19.06 -52.08
N ILE A 403 -54.55 -18.63 -51.04
CA ILE A 403 -53.41 -19.36 -50.50
C ILE A 403 -53.26 -19.05 -49.02
N ASP A 404 -52.91 -20.04 -48.22
CA ASP A 404 -52.56 -19.78 -46.81
C ASP A 404 -51.35 -18.85 -46.68
N ILE A 405 -51.25 -18.23 -45.51
CA ILE A 405 -50.08 -17.42 -45.12
C ILE A 405 -48.79 -18.26 -45.35
N PRO A 406 -47.71 -17.67 -45.89
CA PRO A 406 -46.47 -18.40 -46.11
C PRO A 406 -45.92 -19.05 -44.84
N GLN A 407 -45.38 -20.27 -44.96
CA GLN A 407 -44.80 -21.00 -43.83
C GLN A 407 -43.71 -20.20 -43.11
N GLY A 408 -43.75 -20.19 -41.77
CA GLY A 408 -42.83 -19.40 -40.94
C GLY A 408 -43.09 -17.88 -40.94
N ARG A 409 -44.26 -17.44 -41.41
CA ARG A 409 -44.73 -16.05 -41.39
C ARG A 409 -46.08 -15.95 -40.70
N PHE A 410 -46.49 -14.73 -40.41
CA PHE A 410 -47.80 -14.39 -39.85
C PHE A 410 -48.33 -13.11 -40.49
N ILE A 411 -49.63 -12.89 -40.35
CA ILE A 411 -50.28 -11.58 -40.54
C ILE A 411 -50.56 -11.00 -39.16
N SER A 412 -50.29 -9.71 -38.95
CA SER A 412 -50.66 -9.02 -37.72
C SER A 412 -51.86 -8.12 -37.99
N VAL A 413 -52.94 -8.32 -37.24
CA VAL A 413 -54.18 -7.56 -37.35
C VAL A 413 -54.45 -6.79 -36.07
N ARG A 414 -54.65 -5.48 -36.19
CA ARG A 414 -55.05 -4.62 -35.07
C ARG A 414 -56.56 -4.58 -34.95
N VAL A 415 -57.07 -5.02 -33.81
CA VAL A 415 -58.51 -5.20 -33.57
C VAL A 415 -59.04 -4.21 -32.54
N GLN A 416 -60.32 -3.90 -32.64
CA GLN A 416 -61.07 -3.22 -31.59
C GLN A 416 -61.66 -4.28 -30.66
N MET A 417 -61.41 -4.19 -29.36
CA MET A 417 -61.97 -5.13 -28.39
C MET A 417 -63.24 -4.55 -27.75
N PRO A 418 -64.21 -5.41 -27.38
CA PRO A 418 -65.30 -5.01 -26.49
C PRO A 418 -64.75 -4.46 -25.18
N ALA A 419 -65.41 -3.44 -24.62
CA ALA A 419 -65.02 -2.91 -23.31
C ALA A 419 -65.21 -4.00 -22.24
N ILE A 420 -64.12 -4.37 -21.57
CA ILE A 420 -64.20 -5.21 -20.36
C ILE A 420 -64.89 -4.35 -19.28
N PRO A 421 -66.00 -4.80 -18.67
CA PRO A 421 -66.60 -4.05 -17.58
C PRO A 421 -65.54 -3.90 -16.48
N ASP A 422 -65.27 -2.64 -16.10
CA ASP A 422 -64.30 -2.31 -15.06
C ASP A 422 -64.46 -3.26 -13.87
N LYS A 423 -63.43 -4.06 -13.59
CA LYS A 423 -63.29 -4.64 -12.27
C LYS A 423 -63.06 -3.49 -11.31
N LEU A 424 -64.15 -2.98 -10.76
CA LEU A 424 -64.16 -2.15 -9.56
C LEU A 424 -63.21 -2.81 -8.55
N PRO A 425 -62.20 -2.10 -8.02
CA PRO A 425 -61.31 -2.67 -7.04
C PRO A 425 -62.13 -3.09 -5.82
N THR A 426 -62.10 -4.39 -5.52
CA THR A 426 -62.64 -4.95 -4.29
C THR A 426 -61.99 -4.25 -3.10
N VAL A 427 -62.85 -3.73 -2.23
CA VAL A 427 -62.61 -2.91 -1.02
C VAL A 427 -61.57 -3.52 -0.08
#